data_AF-A0A1Y1XFG1-F1
#
_entry.id   AF-A0A1Y1XFG1-F1
#
_cell.length_a   1.000
_cell.length_b   1.000
_cell.length_c   1.000
_cell.angle_alpha   90.00
_cell.angle_beta   90.00
_cell.angle_gamma   90.00
#
_symmetry.space_group_name_H-M   'P 1'
#
loop_
_entity.id
_entity.type
_entity.pdbx_description
1 polymer ?
#
loop_
_entity_poly.entity_id
_entity_poly.type
_entity_poly.pdbx_seq_one_letter_code
_entity_poly.pdbx_strand_id
1 'polypeptide(L)'
;MEENIVNVYLSISFFAILGVLIRIELNKLESELYIYLPLILTNSIGCILLGFINNFKLVLTNWQYAFYIGLSTGLCGSITTFSSWNLAIFQDFFNLPSMGKYSYVNIVTGIVETVVSLTAYTSLIKFGSHLGKLIPFSSDIETTTTVIRREKPELNTKFIIYACLTLAAIVAAIVLAIVDDNNSKIWISCILAPFGACLRYILSFRNSMYPNFPLGTFLANIIGTLCLGIFFIFRFAFDKKEFLCHFLIAVADGFCGCLTTISTFINEIVSLNTKYLYFYCIVSIATAQIVLLITFGFYGWTSGLKNGMMNC
;
A
#
# COMPACT_ATOMS: atom_id res chain seq x y z
N MET A 1 5.16 18.20 21.35
CA MET A 1 4.50 16.95 21.78
C MET A 1 5.53 15.87 21.78
N GLU A 2 5.64 15.15 22.88
CA GLU A 2 6.55 14.01 23.00
C GLU A 2 5.72 12.73 22.94
N GLU A 3 6.09 11.79 22.06
CA GLU A 3 5.39 10.51 21.96
C GLU A 3 6.37 9.36 21.79
N ASN A 4 6.10 8.29 22.54
CA ASN A 4 6.87 7.05 22.51
C ASN A 4 6.79 6.44 21.09
N ILE A 5 7.94 6.33 20.43
CA ILE A 5 8.05 5.78 19.08
C ILE A 5 7.48 4.35 18.98
N VAL A 6 7.52 3.60 20.08
CA VAL A 6 6.97 2.24 20.12
C VAL A 6 5.44 2.24 19.99
N ASN A 7 4.75 3.24 20.55
CA ASN A 7 3.30 3.39 20.36
C ASN A 7 2.97 3.63 18.88
N VAL A 8 3.82 4.38 18.18
CA VAL A 8 3.66 4.63 16.74
C VAL A 8 3.79 3.33 15.95
N TYR A 9 4.83 2.53 16.22
CA TYR A 9 5.01 1.24 15.54
C TYR A 9 3.88 0.25 15.85
N LEU A 10 3.43 0.17 17.10
CA LEU A 10 2.32 -0.72 17.48
C LEU A 10 1.01 -0.29 16.82
N SER A 11 0.72 1.02 16.80
CA SER A 11 -0.44 1.59 16.12
C SER A 11 -0.41 1.32 14.61
N ILE A 12 0.73 1.55 13.95
CA ILE A 12 0.93 1.21 12.53
C ILE A 12 0.66 -0.27 12.29
N SER A 13 1.20 -1.14 13.15
CA SER A 13 1.06 -2.60 13.01
C SER A 13 -0.40 -3.05 13.09
N PHE A 14 -1.14 -2.57 14.10
CA PHE A 14 -2.55 -2.89 14.27
C PHE A 14 -3.39 -2.43 13.06
N PHE A 15 -3.24 -1.16 12.67
CA PHE A 15 -4.00 -0.60 11.56
C PHE A 15 -3.59 -1.17 10.19
N ALA A 16 -2.33 -1.61 10.03
CA ALA A 16 -1.90 -2.31 8.82
C ALA A 16 -2.60 -3.67 8.65
N ILE A 17 -2.76 -4.43 9.74
CA ILE A 17 -3.52 -5.69 9.74
C ILE A 17 -4.96 -5.45 9.26
N LEU A 18 -5.64 -4.44 9.83
CA LEU A 18 -6.99 -4.07 9.41
C LEU A 18 -7.03 -3.61 7.95
N GLY A 19 -6.04 -2.83 7.51
CA GLY A 19 -5.97 -2.33 6.14
C GLY A 19 -5.81 -3.44 5.10
N VAL A 20 -5.01 -4.48 5.40
CA VAL A 20 -4.89 -5.65 4.51
C VAL A 20 -6.18 -6.44 4.42
N LEU A 21 -6.88 -6.66 5.54
CA LEU A 21 -8.18 -7.34 5.52
C LEU A 21 -9.18 -6.58 4.65
N ILE A 22 -9.26 -5.25 4.82
CA ILE A 22 -10.12 -4.40 4.00
C ILE A 22 -9.72 -4.49 2.53
N ARG A 23 -8.43 -4.41 2.19
CA ARG A 23 -7.96 -4.55 0.80
C ARG A 23 -8.36 -5.88 0.18
N ILE A 24 -8.13 -6.99 0.89
CA ILE A 24 -8.45 -8.32 0.37
C ILE A 24 -9.96 -8.44 0.11
N GLU A 25 -10.78 -7.93 1.02
CA GLU A 25 -12.24 -8.01 0.87
C GLU A 25 -12.75 -7.09 -0.23
N LEU A 26 -12.20 -5.88 -0.36
CA LEU A 26 -12.51 -4.97 -1.46
C LEU A 26 -12.10 -5.55 -2.82
N ASN A 27 -10.96 -6.24 -2.90
CA ASN A 27 -10.53 -6.92 -4.12
C ASN A 27 -11.48 -8.07 -4.51
N LYS A 28 -12.00 -8.82 -3.54
CA LYS A 28 -13.03 -9.83 -3.80
C LYS A 28 -14.30 -9.19 -4.34
N LEU A 29 -14.79 -8.15 -3.66
CA LEU A 29 -15.97 -7.41 -4.10
C LEU A 29 -15.78 -6.82 -5.50
N GLU A 30 -14.60 -6.27 -5.78
CA GLU A 30 -14.25 -5.74 -7.09
C GLU A 30 -14.26 -6.81 -8.17
N SER A 31 -13.84 -8.05 -7.88
CA SER A 31 -13.91 -9.16 -8.82
C SER A 31 -15.33 -9.66 -9.11
N GLU A 32 -16.27 -9.44 -8.19
CA GLU A 32 -17.70 -9.73 -8.39
C GLU A 32 -18.41 -8.60 -9.16
N LEU A 33 -17.87 -7.38 -9.08
CA LEU A 33 -18.32 -6.25 -9.87
C LEU A 33 -17.75 -6.39 -11.29
N TYR A 34 -18.56 -6.15 -12.32
CA TYR A 34 -18.11 -6.15 -13.73
C TYR A 34 -17.25 -4.91 -14.08
N ILE A 35 -16.26 -4.58 -13.23
CA ILE A 35 -15.37 -3.44 -13.37
C ILE A 35 -14.06 -3.93 -14.02
N TYR A 36 -13.77 -3.41 -15.21
CA TYR A 36 -12.59 -3.80 -16.00
C TYR A 36 -11.31 -2.99 -15.67
N LEU A 37 -11.19 -2.44 -14.45
CA LEU A 37 -9.99 -1.72 -14.00
C LEU A 37 -9.52 -2.30 -12.67
N PRO A 38 -8.47 -3.12 -12.63
CA PRO A 38 -8.01 -3.76 -11.40
C PRO A 38 -7.60 -2.77 -10.31
N LEU A 39 -7.94 -3.10 -9.06
CA LEU A 39 -7.60 -2.36 -7.85
C LEU A 39 -8.18 -0.94 -7.79
N ILE A 40 -9.11 -0.59 -8.70
CA ILE A 40 -9.66 0.76 -8.74
C ILE A 40 -10.47 1.03 -7.47
N LEU A 41 -11.26 0.06 -7.00
CA LEU A 41 -12.11 0.23 -5.82
C LEU A 41 -11.26 0.37 -4.57
N THR A 42 -10.31 -0.54 -4.41
CA THR A 42 -9.44 -0.62 -3.24
C THR A 42 -8.58 0.63 -3.08
N ASN A 43 -7.89 1.06 -4.14
CA ASN A 43 -7.07 2.26 -4.10
C ASN A 43 -7.92 3.54 -3.94
N SER A 44 -9.12 3.57 -4.52
CA SER A 44 -10.08 4.67 -4.38
C SER A 44 -10.51 4.87 -2.93
N ILE A 45 -10.92 3.81 -2.24
CA ILE A 45 -11.38 3.89 -0.84
C ILE A 45 -10.25 4.38 0.06
N GLY A 46 -9.04 3.85 -0.10
CA GLY A 46 -7.88 4.33 0.67
C GLY A 46 -7.53 5.80 0.40
N CYS A 47 -7.69 6.28 -0.84
CA CYS A 47 -7.51 7.70 -1.17
C CYS A 47 -8.58 8.60 -0.53
N ILE A 48 -9.87 8.21 -0.59
CA ILE A 48 -10.95 8.95 0.07
C ILE A 48 -10.69 9.04 1.58
N LEU A 49 -10.37 7.90 2.21
CA LEU A 49 -10.12 7.85 3.66
C LEU A 49 -8.93 8.73 4.06
N LEU A 50 -7.81 8.66 3.33
CA LEU A 50 -6.65 9.51 3.63
C LEU A 50 -6.98 11.00 3.45
N GLY A 51 -7.69 11.37 2.39
CA GLY A 51 -8.14 12.74 2.15
C GLY A 51 -9.02 13.27 3.29
N PHE A 52 -9.95 12.45 3.78
CA PHE A 52 -10.81 12.75 4.92
C PHE A 52 -10.02 12.92 6.22
N ILE A 53 -9.16 11.95 6.55
CA ILE A 53 -8.32 11.96 7.77
C ILE A 53 -7.39 13.18 7.80
N ASN A 54 -6.84 13.58 6.66
CA ASN A 54 -5.95 14.73 6.57
C ASN A 54 -6.61 16.06 6.96
N ASN A 55 -7.94 16.17 6.83
CA ASN A 55 -8.67 17.36 7.30
C ASN A 55 -8.62 17.50 8.84
N PHE A 56 -8.50 16.39 9.57
CA PHE A 56 -8.42 16.36 11.03
C PHE A 56 -6.98 16.19 11.53
N LYS A 57 -5.97 16.34 10.66
CA LYS A 57 -4.57 16.08 10.99
C LYS A 57 -4.11 16.80 12.26
N LEU A 58 -4.42 18.09 12.39
CA LEU A 58 -4.01 18.89 13.56
C LEU A 58 -4.68 18.39 14.85
N VAL A 59 -6.00 18.18 14.81
CA VAL A 59 -6.78 17.66 15.95
C VAL A 59 -6.26 16.28 16.37
N LEU A 60 -6.10 15.35 15.42
CA LEU A 60 -5.66 13.99 15.69
C LEU A 60 -4.20 13.94 16.14
N THR A 61 -3.32 14.74 15.55
CA THR A 61 -1.91 14.83 15.98
C THR A 61 -1.81 15.40 17.40
N ASN A 62 -2.61 16.40 17.73
CA ASN A 62 -2.64 17.00 19.06
C ASN A 62 -3.29 16.09 20.12
N TRP A 63 -4.25 15.27 19.71
CA TRP A 63 -4.86 14.30 20.59
C TRP A 63 -3.93 13.08 20.82
N GLN A 64 -3.48 12.46 19.73
CA GLN A 64 -2.59 11.31 19.76
C GLN A 64 -1.92 11.09 18.39
N TYR A 65 -0.64 11.47 18.26
CA TYR A 65 0.09 11.34 17.00
C TYR A 65 0.22 9.88 16.53
N ALA A 66 0.41 8.91 17.42
CA ALA A 66 0.41 7.48 17.08
C ALA A 66 -0.90 7.02 16.45
N PHE A 67 -2.04 7.58 16.85
CA PHE A 67 -3.35 7.26 16.28
C PHE A 67 -3.50 7.83 14.88
N TYR A 68 -3.11 9.09 14.67
CA TYR A 68 -3.08 9.70 13.33
C TYR A 68 -2.17 8.92 12.37
N ILE A 69 -0.97 8.54 12.80
CA ILE A 69 -0.04 7.75 11.98
C ILE A 69 -0.58 6.34 11.73
N GLY A 70 -1.24 5.72 12.72
CA GLY A 70 -1.94 4.44 12.55
C GLY A 70 -3.01 4.50 11.47
N LEU A 71 -3.89 5.50 11.51
CA LEU A 71 -4.94 5.69 10.50
C LEU A 71 -4.38 6.04 9.11
N SER A 72 -3.45 6.99 9.02
CA SER A 72 -2.92 7.46 7.73
C SER A 72 -1.92 6.47 7.13
N THR A 73 -0.86 6.15 7.86
CA THR A 73 0.25 5.32 7.37
C THR A 73 -0.09 3.85 7.49
N GLY A 74 -0.66 3.39 8.61
CA GLY A 74 -1.07 2.00 8.80
C GLY A 74 -2.27 1.62 7.94
N LEU A 75 -3.46 2.16 8.22
CA LEU A 75 -4.74 1.76 7.62
C LEU A 75 -4.82 2.15 6.14
N CYS A 76 -4.91 3.45 5.82
CA CYS A 76 -5.08 3.89 4.42
C CYS A 76 -3.93 3.43 3.53
N GLY A 77 -2.71 3.48 4.07
CA GLY A 77 -1.52 3.01 3.40
C GLY A 77 -1.53 1.52 3.05
N SER A 78 -2.15 0.67 3.88
CA SER A 78 -2.21 -0.80 3.65
C SER A 78 -3.49 -1.25 2.92
N ILE A 79 -4.53 -0.41 2.92
CA ILE A 79 -5.68 -0.54 2.01
C ILE A 79 -5.20 -0.33 0.57
N THR A 80 -4.39 0.70 0.32
CA THR A 80 -3.87 0.96 -1.03
C THR A 80 -2.62 0.16 -1.34
N THR A 81 -2.32 -0.09 -2.62
CA THR A 81 -1.08 -0.75 -3.03
C THR A 81 -0.58 -0.24 -4.38
N PHE A 82 0.65 0.27 -4.40
CA PHE A 82 1.28 0.76 -5.62
C PHE A 82 1.94 -0.37 -6.42
N SER A 83 2.49 -1.37 -5.73
CA SER A 83 3.13 -2.51 -6.39
C SER A 83 2.14 -3.38 -7.16
N SER A 84 0.99 -3.72 -6.56
CA SER A 84 0.00 -4.56 -7.24
C SER A 84 -0.68 -3.82 -8.40
N TRP A 85 -0.89 -2.49 -8.26
CA TRP A 85 -1.39 -1.64 -9.34
C TRP A 85 -0.42 -1.59 -10.52
N ASN A 86 0.89 -1.43 -10.27
CA ASN A 86 1.87 -1.47 -11.36
C ASN A 86 2.00 -2.86 -11.97
N LEU A 87 1.83 -3.93 -11.19
CA LEU A 87 1.78 -5.29 -11.74
C LEU A 87 0.58 -5.47 -12.68
N ALA A 88 -0.60 -4.96 -12.33
CA ALA A 88 -1.78 -5.01 -13.20
C ALA A 88 -1.54 -4.29 -14.54
N ILE A 89 -1.06 -3.04 -14.49
CA ILE A 89 -0.67 -2.28 -15.69
C ILE A 89 0.38 -3.04 -16.53
N PHE A 90 1.36 -3.66 -15.88
CA PHE A 90 2.39 -4.44 -16.55
C PHE A 90 1.80 -5.68 -17.24
N GLN A 91 0.88 -6.38 -16.59
CA GLN A 91 0.18 -7.52 -17.17
C GLN A 91 -0.65 -7.10 -18.40
N ASP A 92 -1.26 -5.92 -18.36
CA ASP A 92 -1.98 -5.33 -19.50
C ASP A 92 -1.05 -4.98 -20.67
N PHE A 93 0.12 -4.37 -20.40
CA PHE A 93 1.11 -4.07 -21.44
C PHE A 93 1.62 -5.32 -22.17
N PHE A 94 1.77 -6.43 -21.44
CA PHE A 94 2.40 -7.65 -21.94
C PHE A 94 1.43 -8.82 -22.17
N ASN A 95 0.13 -8.63 -21.91
CA ASN A 95 -0.94 -9.62 -22.07
C ASN A 95 -0.64 -10.97 -21.37
N LEU A 96 -0.21 -10.92 -20.12
CA LEU A 96 0.06 -12.12 -19.31
C LEU A 96 -1.28 -12.64 -18.72
N PRO A 97 -1.66 -13.93 -18.85
CA PRO A 97 -0.87 -15.12 -19.24
C PRO A 97 -0.89 -15.48 -20.73
N SER A 98 -1.92 -15.06 -21.43
CA SER A 98 -2.16 -15.42 -22.82
C SER A 98 -1.28 -14.54 -23.69
N MET A 99 -0.01 -14.91 -23.84
CA MET A 99 0.92 -14.35 -24.84
C MET A 99 0.39 -14.59 -26.26
N GLY A 100 -0.74 -13.95 -26.58
CA GLY A 100 -1.29 -13.81 -27.91
C GLY A 100 -0.45 -12.80 -28.70
N LYS A 101 -0.89 -12.48 -29.92
CA LYS A 101 -0.22 -11.47 -30.73
C LYS A 101 -0.14 -10.15 -29.94
N TYR A 102 1.07 -9.64 -29.71
CA TYR A 102 1.28 -8.27 -29.28
C TYR A 102 0.43 -7.36 -30.17
N SER A 103 -0.55 -6.69 -29.56
CA SER A 103 -1.43 -5.76 -30.25
C SER A 103 -1.19 -4.36 -29.68
N TYR A 104 -1.28 -3.34 -30.54
CA TYR A 104 -1.32 -1.95 -30.11
C TYR A 104 -2.42 -1.71 -29.05
N VAL A 105 -3.46 -2.55 -29.06
CA VAL A 105 -4.53 -2.57 -28.06
C VAL A 105 -3.98 -2.74 -26.64
N ASN A 106 -3.01 -3.63 -26.40
CA ASN A 106 -2.47 -3.91 -25.06
C ASN A 106 -1.74 -2.69 -24.48
N ILE A 107 -0.94 -2.02 -25.32
CA ILE A 107 -0.24 -0.79 -24.95
C ILE A 107 -1.25 0.32 -24.63
N VAL A 108 -2.30 0.45 -25.46
CA VAL A 108 -3.36 1.43 -25.22
C VAL A 108 -4.12 1.12 -23.93
N THR A 109 -4.43 -0.15 -23.64
CA THR A 109 -5.10 -0.55 -22.39
C THR A 109 -4.30 -0.13 -21.17
N GLY A 110 -3.01 -0.50 -21.08
CA GLY A 110 -2.20 -0.12 -19.91
C GLY A 110 -2.00 1.39 -19.75
N ILE A 111 -1.94 2.15 -20.86
CA ILE A 111 -1.92 3.62 -20.82
C ILE A 111 -3.25 4.16 -20.29
N VAL A 112 -4.37 3.64 -20.80
CA VAL A 112 -5.72 4.05 -20.36
C VAL A 112 -5.93 3.71 -18.89
N GLU A 113 -5.58 2.51 -18.44
CA GLU A 113 -5.65 2.12 -17.02
C GLU A 113 -4.82 3.08 -16.16
N THR A 114 -3.58 3.39 -16.56
CA THR A 114 -2.71 4.31 -15.82
C THR A 114 -3.35 5.70 -15.69
N VAL A 115 -3.81 6.28 -16.82
CA VAL A 115 -4.37 7.63 -16.85
C VAL A 115 -5.70 7.73 -16.11
N VAL A 116 -6.61 6.78 -16.33
CA VAL A 116 -7.92 6.74 -15.67
C VAL A 116 -7.74 6.56 -14.17
N SER A 117 -6.88 5.63 -13.74
CA SER A 117 -6.61 5.38 -12.32
C SER A 117 -6.03 6.61 -11.63
N LEU A 118 -5.00 7.24 -12.21
CA LEU A 118 -4.40 8.45 -11.62
C LEU A 118 -5.41 9.60 -11.51
N THR A 119 -6.24 9.79 -12.54
CA THR A 119 -7.26 10.84 -12.54
C THR A 119 -8.35 10.56 -11.50
N ALA A 120 -8.76 9.30 -11.35
CA ALA A 120 -9.69 8.88 -10.31
C ALA A 120 -9.09 9.13 -8.92
N TYR A 121 -7.89 8.61 -8.63
CA TYR A 121 -7.30 8.72 -7.30
C TYR A 121 -7.05 10.19 -6.88
N THR A 122 -6.57 11.04 -7.80
CA THR A 122 -6.37 12.47 -7.54
C THR A 122 -7.68 13.23 -7.30
N SER A 123 -8.77 12.82 -7.94
CA SER A 123 -10.11 13.38 -7.71
C SER A 123 -10.70 12.89 -6.37
N LEU A 124 -10.52 11.61 -6.07
CA LEU A 124 -11.10 10.95 -4.90
C LEU A 124 -10.43 11.34 -3.59
N ILE A 125 -9.12 11.62 -3.60
CA ILE A 125 -8.46 12.19 -2.41
C ILE A 125 -9.00 13.59 -2.09
N LYS A 126 -9.28 14.41 -3.10
CA LYS A 126 -9.90 15.74 -2.93
C LYS A 126 -11.34 15.62 -2.46
N PHE A 127 -12.09 14.67 -3.01
CA PHE A 127 -13.43 14.32 -2.54
C PHE A 127 -13.43 13.95 -1.04
N GLY A 128 -12.51 13.09 -0.61
CA GLY A 128 -12.33 12.77 0.82
C GLY A 128 -12.06 14.00 1.68
N SER A 129 -11.19 14.91 1.21
CA SER A 129 -10.94 16.19 1.90
C SER A 129 -12.18 17.07 1.98
N HIS A 130 -13.00 17.14 0.92
CA HIS A 130 -14.25 17.89 0.93
C HIS A 130 -15.26 17.30 1.91
N LEU A 131 -15.38 15.98 2.00
CA LEU A 131 -16.20 15.32 3.02
C LEU A 131 -15.74 15.68 4.44
N GLY A 132 -14.43 15.74 4.67
CA GLY A 132 -13.88 16.15 5.96
C GLY A 132 -14.31 17.56 6.38
N LYS A 133 -14.38 18.50 5.42
CA LYS A 133 -14.81 19.89 5.66
C LYS A 133 -16.28 20.03 6.01
N LEU A 134 -17.13 19.06 5.67
CA LEU A 134 -18.56 19.08 6.01
C LEU A 134 -18.80 18.85 7.50
N ILE A 135 -17.81 18.34 8.24
CA ILE A 135 -17.89 18.14 9.69
C ILE A 135 -17.24 19.37 10.35
N PRO A 136 -18.04 20.29 10.91
CA PRO A 136 -17.51 21.47 11.58
C PRO A 136 -16.87 21.04 12.91
N PHE A 137 -15.58 20.74 12.89
CA PHE A 137 -14.78 20.69 14.11
C PHE A 137 -14.31 22.12 14.39
N SER A 138 -14.73 22.71 15.51
CA SER A 138 -14.16 23.97 16.01
C SER A 138 -12.67 23.75 16.22
N SER A 139 -11.86 24.34 15.36
CA SER A 139 -10.42 24.46 15.57
C SER A 139 -10.12 25.88 15.99
N ASP A 140 -10.54 26.26 17.20
CA ASP A 140 -9.89 27.34 17.96
C ASP A 140 -8.49 26.91 18.45
N ILE A 141 -7.86 25.98 17.72
CA ILE A 141 -6.53 25.48 18.00
C ILE A 141 -5.59 26.49 17.35
N GLU A 142 -5.07 27.41 18.16
CA GLU A 142 -3.94 28.25 17.78
C GLU A 142 -2.88 27.38 17.10
N THR A 143 -2.43 27.81 15.91
CA THR A 143 -1.30 27.22 15.18
C THR A 143 0.01 27.41 15.96
N THR A 144 0.12 26.80 17.14
CA THR A 144 1.41 26.58 17.76
C THR A 144 2.09 25.48 16.95
N THR A 145 3.18 25.81 16.27
CA THR A 145 4.05 24.84 15.60
C THR A 145 4.64 23.90 16.66
N THR A 146 3.89 22.87 17.05
CA THR A 146 4.38 21.86 17.98
C THR A 146 5.45 21.05 17.27
N VAL A 147 6.72 21.40 17.48
CA VAL A 147 7.84 20.52 17.16
C VAL A 147 7.60 19.22 17.93
N ILE A 148 7.40 18.12 17.21
CA ILE A 148 7.25 16.79 17.81
C ILE A 148 8.65 16.36 18.26
N ARG A 149 8.87 16.27 19.58
CA ARG A 149 10.09 15.73 20.16
C ARG A 149 9.90 14.23 20.40
N ARG A 150 10.96 13.44 20.28
CA ARG A 150 10.88 11.98 20.52
C ARG A 150 11.16 11.74 22.00
N GLU A 151 10.18 11.15 22.70
CA GLU A 151 10.34 10.74 24.09
C GLU A 151 11.06 9.39 24.17
N LYS A 152 11.71 9.13 25.31
CA LYS A 152 12.22 7.79 25.61
C LYS A 152 11.04 6.82 25.76
N PRO A 153 11.21 5.54 25.41
CA PRO A 153 10.13 4.58 25.54
C PRO A 153 9.77 4.34 27.01
N GLU A 154 8.66 4.91 27.47
CA GLU A 154 8.10 4.67 28.80
C GLU A 154 6.85 3.78 28.73
N LEU A 155 6.67 2.95 29.75
CA LEU A 155 5.54 2.04 29.89
C LEU A 155 4.31 2.84 30.39
N ASN A 156 3.53 3.36 29.44
CA ASN A 156 2.32 4.16 29.71
C ASN A 156 1.05 3.37 29.35
N THR A 157 -0.11 3.75 29.87
CA THR A 157 -1.44 3.18 29.52
C THR A 157 -1.65 3.10 28.01
N LYS A 158 -1.23 4.12 27.26
CA LYS A 158 -1.28 4.12 25.78
C LYS A 158 -0.47 2.98 25.15
N PHE A 159 0.71 2.72 25.68
CA PHE A 159 1.54 1.59 25.26
C PHE A 159 0.82 0.27 25.50
N ILE A 160 0.24 0.09 26.69
CA ILE A 160 -0.49 -1.14 27.04
C ILE A 160 -1.65 -1.38 26.08
N ILE A 161 -2.46 -0.35 25.80
CA ILE A 161 -3.60 -0.45 24.87
C ILE A 161 -3.14 -0.90 23.49
N TYR A 162 -2.15 -0.22 22.90
CA TYR A 162 -1.66 -0.58 21.57
C TYR A 162 -0.98 -1.95 21.55
N ALA A 163 -0.21 -2.28 22.58
CA ALA A 163 0.43 -3.59 22.69
C ALA A 163 -0.62 -4.70 22.76
N CYS A 164 -1.66 -4.56 23.57
CA CYS A 164 -2.74 -5.53 23.68
C CYS A 164 -3.51 -5.69 22.37
N LEU A 165 -3.88 -4.58 21.70
CA LEU A 165 -4.60 -4.63 20.42
C LEU A 165 -3.77 -5.30 19.33
N THR A 166 -2.51 -4.90 19.17
CA THR A 166 -1.61 -5.49 18.16
C THR A 166 -1.32 -6.95 18.46
N LEU A 167 -1.06 -7.30 19.74
CA LEU A 167 -0.83 -8.69 20.14
C LEU A 167 -2.05 -9.56 19.89
N ALA A 168 -3.26 -9.10 20.27
CA ALA A 168 -4.49 -9.83 20.03
C ALA A 168 -4.73 -10.06 18.53
N ALA A 169 -4.49 -9.05 17.70
CA ALA A 169 -4.63 -9.17 16.25
C ALA A 169 -3.62 -10.16 15.63
N ILE A 170 -2.35 -10.13 16.07
CA ILE A 170 -1.32 -11.06 15.59
C ILE A 170 -1.62 -12.48 16.05
N VAL A 171 -1.99 -12.68 17.32
CA VAL A 171 -2.34 -14.01 17.85
C VAL A 171 -3.55 -14.57 17.11
N ALA A 172 -4.59 -13.75 16.88
CA ALA A 172 -5.75 -14.17 16.09
C ALA A 172 -5.34 -14.57 14.66
N ALA A 173 -4.49 -13.77 14.00
CA ALA A 173 -4.01 -14.10 12.66
C ALA A 173 -3.19 -15.40 12.63
N ILE A 174 -2.35 -15.67 13.64
CA ILE A 174 -1.60 -16.93 13.76
C ILE A 174 -2.54 -18.12 13.94
N VAL A 175 -3.50 -18.01 14.85
CA VAL A 175 -4.47 -19.09 15.11
C VAL A 175 -5.29 -19.36 13.85
N LEU A 176 -5.80 -18.32 13.19
CA LEU A 176 -6.60 -18.47 11.98
C LEU A 176 -5.78 -18.97 10.78
N ALA A 177 -4.48 -18.63 10.69
CA ALA A 177 -3.60 -19.20 9.67
C ALA A 177 -3.42 -20.72 9.79
N ILE A 178 -3.58 -21.28 11.00
CA ILE A 178 -3.45 -22.72 11.29
C ILE A 178 -4.81 -23.43 11.19
N VAL A 179 -5.90 -22.76 11.58
CA VAL A 179 -7.23 -23.38 11.67
C VAL A 179 -8.01 -23.28 10.36
N ASP A 180 -7.84 -22.19 9.60
CA ASP A 180 -8.57 -21.92 8.36
C ASP A 180 -7.66 -22.14 7.15
N ASP A 181 -7.45 -23.42 6.79
CA ASP A 181 -6.56 -23.82 5.69
C ASP A 181 -6.89 -23.10 4.37
N ASN A 182 -8.18 -22.95 4.06
CA ASN A 182 -8.67 -22.31 2.83
C ASN A 182 -8.26 -20.84 2.70
N ASN A 183 -8.21 -20.12 3.82
CA ASN A 183 -7.84 -18.69 3.85
C ASN A 183 -6.49 -18.44 4.55
N SER A 184 -5.68 -19.48 4.76
CA SER A 184 -4.36 -19.39 5.39
C SER A 184 -3.51 -18.26 4.78
N LYS A 185 -3.56 -18.06 3.46
CA LYS A 185 -2.87 -16.95 2.75
C LYS A 185 -3.29 -15.55 3.23
N ILE A 186 -4.57 -15.35 3.56
CA ILE A 186 -5.10 -14.08 4.08
C ILE A 186 -4.51 -13.81 5.46
N TRP A 187 -4.55 -14.81 6.33
CA TRP A 187 -4.07 -14.67 7.71
C TRP A 187 -2.55 -14.52 7.80
N ILE A 188 -1.79 -15.22 6.94
CA ILE A 188 -0.35 -15.01 6.80
C ILE A 188 -0.06 -13.59 6.27
N SER A 189 -0.89 -13.04 5.37
CA SER A 189 -0.75 -11.66 4.91
C SER A 189 -0.89 -10.66 6.06
N CYS A 190 -1.85 -10.89 6.97
CA CYS A 190 -2.02 -10.08 8.17
C CYS A 190 -0.77 -10.12 9.08
N ILE A 191 -0.15 -11.29 9.26
CA ILE A 191 1.09 -11.41 10.05
C ILE A 191 2.23 -10.61 9.41
N LEU A 192 2.31 -10.58 8.08
CA LEU A 192 3.37 -9.92 7.33
C LEU A 192 3.14 -8.40 7.14
N ALA A 193 1.89 -7.93 7.23
CA ALA A 193 1.50 -6.53 7.01
C ALA A 193 2.25 -5.51 7.88
N PRO A 194 2.41 -5.72 9.21
CA PRO A 194 3.19 -4.82 10.07
C PRO A 194 4.60 -4.53 9.56
N PHE A 195 5.31 -5.54 9.07
CA PHE A 195 6.70 -5.38 8.63
C PHE A 195 6.81 -4.44 7.42
N GLY A 196 5.91 -4.59 6.43
CA GLY A 196 5.86 -3.71 5.27
C GLY A 196 5.50 -2.27 5.66
N ALA A 197 4.44 -2.09 6.46
CA ALA A 197 3.98 -0.77 6.87
C ALA A 197 4.98 -0.03 7.77
N CYS A 198 5.64 -0.72 8.71
CA CYS A 198 6.68 -0.13 9.55
C CYS A 198 7.93 0.25 8.74
N LEU A 199 8.34 -0.58 7.77
CA LEU A 199 9.44 -0.23 6.88
C LEU A 199 9.10 1.00 6.03
N ARG A 200 7.88 1.09 5.49
CA ARG A 200 7.40 2.31 4.79
C ARG A 200 7.46 3.54 5.69
N TYR A 201 7.02 3.43 6.94
CA TYR A 201 7.11 4.54 7.90
C TYR A 201 8.57 4.97 8.14
N ILE A 202 9.51 4.02 8.30
CA ILE A 202 10.93 4.32 8.44
C ILE A 202 11.48 5.05 7.21
N LEU A 203 11.12 4.58 6.01
CA LEU A 203 11.53 5.22 4.76
C LEU A 203 10.96 6.63 4.62
N SER A 204 9.75 6.90 5.13
CA SER A 204 9.09 8.21 5.05
C SER A 204 9.89 9.36 5.68
N PHE A 205 10.80 9.07 6.63
CA PHE A 205 11.71 10.08 7.18
C PHE A 205 12.65 10.69 6.13
N ARG A 206 12.80 10.06 4.95
CA ARG A 206 13.58 10.59 3.82
C ARG A 206 12.77 11.51 2.90
N ASN A 207 11.45 11.62 3.07
CA ASN A 207 10.61 12.49 2.23
C ASN A 207 10.95 13.98 2.39
N SER A 208 11.38 14.41 3.57
CA SER A 208 11.78 15.80 3.80
C SER A 208 13.17 16.15 3.27
N MET A 209 13.95 15.17 2.78
CA MET A 209 15.30 15.39 2.25
C MET A 209 15.26 16.16 0.92
N TYR A 210 14.27 15.86 0.08
CA TYR A 210 14.06 16.52 -1.21
C TYR A 210 12.61 17.02 -1.28
N PRO A 211 12.33 18.30 -0.97
CA PRO A 211 10.96 18.82 -0.86
C PRO A 211 10.11 18.64 -2.13
N ASN A 212 10.77 18.59 -3.29
CA ASN A 212 10.15 18.45 -4.60
C ASN A 212 10.09 16.98 -5.09
N PHE A 213 10.62 16.03 -4.33
CA PHE A 213 10.65 14.62 -4.67
C PHE A 213 10.61 13.76 -3.40
N PRO A 214 9.44 13.24 -3.00
CA PRO A 214 9.29 12.41 -1.79
C PRO A 214 10.09 11.09 -1.88
N LEU A 215 11.37 11.14 -1.54
CA LEU A 215 12.31 10.04 -1.76
C LEU A 215 11.96 8.78 -0.96
N GLY A 216 11.46 8.94 0.26
CA GLY A 216 11.04 7.81 1.11
C GLY A 216 9.89 7.02 0.51
N THR A 217 8.85 7.70 0.05
CA THR A 217 7.69 7.08 -0.60
C THR A 217 8.09 6.44 -1.94
N PHE A 218 8.92 7.12 -2.73
CA PHE A 218 9.52 6.56 -3.94
C PHE A 218 10.25 5.25 -3.65
N LEU A 219 11.19 5.25 -2.69
CA LEU A 219 11.97 4.07 -2.34
C LEU A 219 11.08 2.93 -1.84
N ALA A 220 10.09 3.22 -0.98
CA ALA A 220 9.16 2.21 -0.49
C ALA A 220 8.39 1.55 -1.65
N ASN A 221 7.86 2.36 -2.57
CA ASN A 221 7.13 1.88 -3.75
C ASN A 221 8.01 1.04 -4.69
N ILE A 222 9.23 1.48 -4.98
CA ILE A 222 10.12 0.74 -5.89
C ILE A 222 10.66 -0.55 -5.25
N ILE A 223 11.08 -0.51 -3.98
CA ILE A 223 11.56 -1.71 -3.27
C ILE A 223 10.44 -2.73 -3.13
N GLY A 224 9.22 -2.30 -2.74
CA GLY A 224 8.09 -3.22 -2.65
C GLY A 224 7.67 -3.80 -4.00
N THR A 225 7.76 -3.03 -5.08
CA THR A 225 7.51 -3.54 -6.45
C THR A 225 8.56 -4.55 -6.88
N LEU A 226 9.84 -4.30 -6.58
CA LEU A 226 10.93 -5.24 -6.85
C LEU A 226 10.73 -6.57 -6.09
N CYS A 227 10.45 -6.49 -4.78
CA CYS A 227 10.15 -7.67 -3.97
C CYS A 227 8.96 -8.44 -4.53
N LEU A 228 7.87 -7.75 -4.89
CA LEU A 228 6.69 -8.37 -5.48
C LEU A 228 7.04 -9.11 -6.78
N GLY A 229 7.81 -8.50 -7.70
CA GLY A 229 8.26 -9.15 -8.93
C GLY A 229 9.09 -10.41 -8.67
N ILE A 230 10.02 -10.37 -7.71
CA ILE A 230 10.85 -11.53 -7.33
C ILE A 230 10.00 -12.67 -6.76
N PHE A 231 9.11 -12.37 -5.80
CA PHE A 231 8.24 -13.40 -5.20
C PHE A 231 7.24 -13.98 -6.19
N PHE A 232 6.78 -13.16 -7.14
CA PHE A 232 5.94 -13.64 -8.24
C PHE A 232 6.68 -14.66 -9.11
N ILE A 233 7.97 -14.47 -9.38
CA ILE A 233 8.78 -15.46 -10.12
C ILE A 233 8.95 -16.75 -9.31
N PHE A 234 9.22 -16.64 -8.01
CA PHE A 234 9.35 -17.82 -7.15
C PHE A 234 8.06 -18.64 -7.08
N ARG A 235 6.90 -18.02 -7.27
CA ARG A 235 5.63 -18.74 -7.38
C ARG A 235 5.68 -19.76 -8.52
N PHE A 236 6.23 -19.40 -9.67
CA PHE A 236 6.37 -20.32 -10.80
C PHE A 236 7.39 -21.44 -10.54
N ALA A 237 8.48 -21.14 -9.83
CA ALA A 237 9.50 -22.14 -9.51
C ALA A 237 9.02 -23.19 -8.50
N PHE A 238 8.06 -22.84 -7.63
CA PHE A 238 7.64 -23.65 -6.49
C PHE A 238 6.16 -24.06 -6.48
N ASP A 239 5.49 -23.97 -7.62
CA ASP A 239 4.05 -24.24 -7.81
C ASP A 239 3.57 -25.60 -7.24
N LYS A 240 4.46 -26.60 -7.20
CA LYS A 240 4.14 -27.94 -6.66
C LYS A 240 4.05 -28.02 -5.13
N LYS A 241 4.33 -26.95 -4.39
CA LYS A 241 4.29 -26.91 -2.91
C LYS A 241 3.24 -25.92 -2.45
N GLU A 242 2.05 -26.43 -2.09
CA GLU A 242 0.88 -25.65 -1.70
C GLU A 242 1.19 -24.58 -0.63
N PHE A 243 1.83 -24.99 0.48
CA PHE A 243 2.22 -24.06 1.55
C PHE A 243 3.13 -22.93 1.05
N LEU A 244 4.13 -23.25 0.22
CA LEU A 244 5.07 -22.27 -0.29
C LEU A 244 4.37 -21.29 -1.25
N CYS A 245 3.39 -21.77 -2.01
CA CYS A 245 2.60 -20.86 -2.84
C CYS A 245 1.70 -19.93 -2.00
N HIS A 246 0.99 -20.46 -1.01
CA HIS A 246 0.18 -19.65 -0.09
C HIS A 246 1.04 -18.58 0.62
N PHE A 247 2.24 -18.95 1.05
CA PHE A 247 3.18 -18.01 1.65
C PHE A 247 3.63 -16.92 0.67
N LEU A 248 3.95 -17.26 -0.58
CA LEU A 248 4.38 -16.27 -1.57
C LEU A 248 3.26 -15.27 -1.95
N ILE A 249 2.02 -15.75 -2.06
CA ILE A 249 0.84 -14.87 -2.21
C ILE A 249 0.74 -13.96 -0.98
N ALA A 250 0.90 -14.51 0.22
CA ALA A 250 0.81 -13.75 1.46
C ALA A 250 1.93 -12.72 1.63
N VAL A 251 3.13 -12.97 1.08
CA VAL A 251 4.21 -11.99 1.05
C VAL A 251 3.90 -10.86 0.08
N ALA A 252 3.35 -11.18 -1.10
CA ALA A 252 2.94 -10.18 -2.08
C ALA A 252 1.84 -9.27 -1.51
N ASP A 253 0.81 -9.85 -0.91
CA ASP A 253 -0.28 -9.09 -0.32
C ASP A 253 0.12 -8.44 1.00
N GLY A 254 0.59 -9.20 1.99
CA GLY A 254 0.93 -8.67 3.31
C GLY A 254 2.11 -7.69 3.26
N PHE A 255 3.31 -8.18 2.95
CA PHE A 255 4.52 -7.37 3.05
C PHE A 255 4.63 -6.33 1.92
N CYS A 256 4.66 -6.76 0.65
CA CYS A 256 4.86 -5.84 -0.48
C CYS A 256 3.69 -4.86 -0.63
N GLY A 257 2.45 -5.35 -0.45
CA GLY A 257 1.25 -4.54 -0.46
C GLY A 257 1.29 -3.42 0.59
N CYS A 258 1.71 -3.70 1.83
CA CYS A 258 1.78 -2.70 2.91
C CYS A 258 3.01 -1.79 2.85
N LEU A 259 4.10 -2.27 2.24
CA LEU A 259 5.30 -1.49 2.00
C LEU A 259 5.07 -0.40 0.95
N THR A 260 4.24 -0.66 -0.04
CA THR A 260 3.90 0.32 -1.08
C THR A 260 2.59 1.04 -0.77
N THR A 261 2.29 2.16 -1.43
CA THR A 261 1.03 2.89 -1.20
C THR A 261 0.67 3.81 -2.36
N ILE A 262 -0.61 3.81 -2.75
CA ILE A 262 -1.19 4.81 -3.67
C ILE A 262 -1.64 6.04 -2.90
N SER A 263 -2.27 5.88 -1.73
CA SER A 263 -2.86 7.02 -1.01
C SER A 263 -1.81 8.08 -0.66
N THR A 264 -0.65 7.68 -0.14
CA THR A 264 0.43 8.64 0.17
C THR A 264 1.04 9.23 -1.10
N PHE A 265 1.29 8.41 -2.12
CA PHE A 265 1.82 8.86 -3.41
C PHE A 265 0.94 9.93 -4.07
N ILE A 266 -0.37 9.71 -4.08
CA ILE A 266 -1.34 10.66 -4.64
C ILE A 266 -1.45 11.92 -3.76
N ASN A 267 -1.45 11.78 -2.43
CA ASN A 267 -1.44 12.92 -1.52
C ASN A 267 -0.22 13.83 -1.74
N GLU A 268 0.93 13.23 -2.03
CA GLU A 268 2.14 13.97 -2.38
C GLU A 268 2.04 14.64 -3.75
N ILE A 269 1.56 13.92 -4.78
CA ILE A 269 1.36 14.48 -6.13
C ILE A 269 0.49 15.73 -6.10
N VAL A 270 -0.64 15.70 -5.40
CA VAL A 270 -1.56 16.85 -5.33
C VAL A 270 -1.00 18.02 -4.51
N SER A 271 0.06 17.79 -3.74
CA SER A 271 0.74 18.81 -2.92
C SER A 271 1.95 19.44 -3.62
N LEU A 272 2.42 18.86 -4.73
CA LEU A 272 3.57 19.33 -5.49
C LEU A 272 3.17 20.34 -6.57
N ASN A 273 4.10 21.25 -6.92
CA ASN A 273 3.93 22.15 -8.07
C ASN A 273 3.89 21.35 -9.39
N THR A 274 3.23 21.90 -10.42
CA THR A 274 3.01 21.27 -11.73
C THR A 274 4.24 20.59 -12.33
N LYS A 275 5.40 21.27 -12.35
CA LYS A 275 6.63 20.67 -12.88
C LYS A 275 7.07 19.43 -12.10
N TYR A 276 7.05 19.51 -10.78
CA TYR A 276 7.54 18.43 -9.90
C TYR A 276 6.54 17.29 -9.76
N LEU A 277 5.23 17.56 -9.81
CA LEU A 277 4.21 16.52 -9.76
C LEU A 277 4.32 15.58 -10.98
N TYR A 278 4.47 16.13 -12.20
CA TYR A 278 4.62 15.30 -13.40
C TYR A 278 5.93 14.53 -13.39
N PHE A 279 7.03 15.18 -13.00
CA PHE A 279 8.33 14.51 -12.88
C PHE A 279 8.28 13.35 -11.88
N TYR A 280 7.78 13.59 -10.66
CA TYR A 280 7.66 12.57 -9.62
C TYR A 280 6.74 11.40 -10.05
N CYS A 281 5.60 11.72 -10.65
CA CYS A 281 4.64 10.72 -11.12
C CYS A 281 5.24 9.83 -12.21
N ILE A 282 5.81 10.44 -13.27
CA ILE A 282 6.39 9.71 -14.40
C ILE A 282 7.57 8.86 -13.94
N VAL A 283 8.49 9.42 -13.15
CA VAL A 283 9.67 8.68 -12.68
C VAL A 283 9.26 7.50 -11.79
N SER A 284 8.27 7.67 -10.92
CA SER A 284 7.80 6.58 -10.04
C SER A 284 7.21 5.42 -10.83
N ILE A 285 6.31 5.71 -11.78
CA ILE A 285 5.65 4.68 -12.59
C ILE A 285 6.65 4.05 -13.56
N ALA A 286 7.44 4.85 -14.28
CA ALA A 286 8.42 4.32 -15.24
C ALA A 286 9.46 3.42 -14.54
N THR A 287 9.95 3.80 -13.36
CA THR A 287 10.89 2.97 -12.61
C THR A 287 10.24 1.66 -12.16
N ALA A 288 8.99 1.70 -11.71
CA ALA A 288 8.24 0.50 -11.32
C ALA A 288 8.06 -0.46 -12.51
N GLN A 289 7.67 0.06 -13.67
CA GLN A 289 7.52 -0.71 -14.89
C GLN A 289 8.86 -1.30 -15.38
N ILE A 290 9.97 -0.54 -15.27
CA ILE A 290 11.31 -1.05 -15.58
C ILE A 290 11.71 -2.18 -14.62
N VAL A 291 11.44 -2.04 -13.32
CA VAL A 291 11.71 -3.08 -12.32
C VAL A 291 10.93 -4.35 -12.62
N LEU A 292 9.65 -4.23 -12.97
CA LEU A 292 8.82 -5.36 -13.40
C LEU A 292 9.36 -5.98 -14.71
N LEU A 293 9.74 -5.15 -15.69
CA LEU A 293 10.34 -5.63 -16.93
C LEU A 293 11.63 -6.42 -16.68
N ILE A 294 12.51 -5.95 -15.80
CA ILE A 294 13.76 -6.65 -15.47
C ILE A 294 13.48 -7.98 -14.78
N THR A 295 12.58 -7.99 -13.79
CA THR A 295 12.24 -9.21 -13.05
C THR A 295 11.59 -10.25 -13.96
N PHE A 296 10.50 -9.89 -14.64
CA PHE A 296 9.78 -10.80 -15.53
C PHE A 296 10.56 -11.15 -16.81
N GLY A 297 11.28 -10.18 -17.39
CA GLY A 297 12.11 -10.39 -18.58
C GLY A 297 13.23 -11.40 -18.33
N PHE A 298 13.91 -11.31 -17.17
CA PHE A 298 14.91 -12.30 -16.79
C PHE A 298 14.34 -13.72 -16.71
N TYR A 299 13.16 -13.90 -16.10
CA TYR A 299 12.49 -15.20 -16.06
C TYR A 299 12.07 -15.68 -17.46
N GLY A 300 11.50 -14.79 -18.28
CA GLY A 300 11.04 -15.13 -19.61
C GLY A 300 12.15 -15.57 -20.57
N TRP A 301 13.31 -14.92 -20.50
CA TRP A 301 14.49 -15.28 -21.32
C TRP A 301 15.20 -16.54 -20.84
N THR A 302 15.21 -16.82 -19.53
CA THR A 302 15.92 -17.98 -18.96
C THR A 302 15.10 -19.27 -19.02
N SER A 303 13.79 -19.18 -18.79
CA SER A 303 12.94 -20.37 -18.62
C SER A 303 12.12 -20.69 -19.88
N GLY A 304 12.03 -19.74 -20.83
CA GLY A 304 11.14 -19.82 -21.99
C GLY A 304 9.70 -19.94 -21.54
N LEU A 305 8.92 -18.85 -21.58
CA LEU A 305 7.50 -18.78 -21.15
C LEU A 305 6.61 -19.78 -21.93
N LYS A 306 6.72 -21.07 -21.63
CA LYS A 306 6.12 -22.16 -22.41
C LYS A 306 4.87 -22.75 -21.81
N ASN A 307 4.50 -22.40 -20.58
CA ASN A 307 3.23 -22.81 -19.99
C ASN A 307 2.52 -21.57 -19.45
N GLY A 308 1.25 -21.39 -19.82
CA GLY A 308 0.39 -20.34 -19.27
C GLY A 308 0.44 -20.33 -17.75
N MET A 309 0.29 -19.15 -17.14
CA MET A 309 0.41 -18.95 -15.70
C MET A 309 -0.41 -20.01 -14.96
N MET A 310 0.26 -21.04 -14.44
CA MET A 310 -0.40 -22.08 -13.66
C MET A 310 -0.81 -21.48 -12.33
N ASN A 311 -2.07 -21.73 -11.98
CA ASN A 311 -2.70 -21.24 -10.78
C ASN A 311 -2.28 -22.11 -9.59
N CYS A 312 -1.72 -21.47 -8.58
CA CYS A 312 -2.23 -21.66 -7.23
C CYS A 312 -3.54 -20.88 -7.08
#